data_AF-A0A927U4S6-F1
#
_entry.id   AF-A0A927U4S6-F1
#
_cell.length_a   1.000
_cell.length_b   1.000
_cell.length_c   1.000
_cell.angle_alpha   90.00
_cell.angle_beta   90.00
_cell.angle_gamma   90.00
#
_symmetry.space_group_name_H-M   'P 1'
#
loop_
_entity.id
_entity.type
_entity.pdbx_description
1 polymer ?
#
loop_
_entity_poly.entity_id
_entity_poly.type
_entity_poly.pdbx_seq_one_letter_code
_entity_poly.pdbx_strand_id
1 'polypeptide(L)'
;MNNTLHEDLQKYVRFSRLAACILSAEKTPDGSCGTIRFVAVNEPFKRNFYSVFDSSSELGIKYESFDEHIIGKPYDIYIPKEPKFDDIVFRSAWGGEFIHTYVDTTKLYGYWTEDFLSPISCEHEDNVRYCQFMFRLNKEMEPSIYADVSPDISSFIVKTCLRLRDDSDYLTTMKSIARDIREYTNSFTAAMISINPSNRTFDIICEDILNNAFSVKEIFNEFSYDLFDTWNDLLKDTNIIIIKDENDMQLYENKAPQWVFTLRRDNVKSLCLVPLSHQKQTIGFLYIANFDISEVTKIKECIELISFFLSPEIAHQQK
;
A
#
# COMPACT_ATOMS: atom_id res chain seq x y z
N MET A 1 7.19 33.06 -5.20
CA MET A 1 8.44 32.50 -4.64
C MET A 1 9.59 33.49 -4.84
N ASN A 2 10.25 33.92 -3.76
CA ASN A 2 11.40 34.83 -3.85
C ASN A 2 12.57 34.10 -4.52
N ASN A 3 13.24 34.72 -5.50
CA ASN A 3 14.25 34.04 -6.35
C ASN A 3 15.39 33.43 -5.51
N THR A 4 15.70 34.04 -4.37
CA THR A 4 16.69 33.60 -3.38
C THR A 4 16.31 32.30 -2.67
N LEU A 5 15.05 32.15 -2.25
CA LEU A 5 14.58 30.93 -1.56
C LEU A 5 14.70 29.70 -2.46
N HIS A 6 14.30 29.83 -3.72
CA HIS A 6 14.42 28.75 -4.69
C HIS A 6 15.88 28.32 -4.89
N GLU A 7 16.80 29.28 -5.03
CA GLU A 7 18.23 28.98 -5.15
C GLU A 7 18.80 28.25 -3.93
N ASP A 8 18.37 28.63 -2.72
CA ASP A 8 18.86 28.01 -1.49
C ASP A 8 18.31 26.59 -1.30
N LEU A 9 17.04 26.38 -1.62
CA LEU A 9 16.42 25.04 -1.65
C LEU A 9 17.08 24.14 -2.71
N GLN A 10 17.41 24.69 -3.88
CA GLN A 10 18.13 23.96 -4.92
C GLN A 10 19.56 23.60 -4.49
N LYS A 11 20.28 24.49 -3.79
CA LYS A 11 21.59 24.15 -3.21
C LYS A 11 21.45 23.05 -2.15
N TYR A 12 20.44 23.16 -1.29
CA TYR A 12 20.20 22.19 -0.21
C TYR A 12 19.99 20.77 -0.75
N VAL A 13 19.09 20.59 -1.72
CA VAL A 13 18.77 19.26 -2.25
C VAL A 13 19.96 18.61 -2.97
N ARG A 14 20.84 19.43 -3.59
CA ARG A 14 22.04 18.96 -4.29
C ARG A 14 23.10 18.36 -3.37
N PHE A 15 23.07 18.64 -2.07
CA PHE A 15 23.97 18.00 -1.10
C PHE A 15 23.54 16.57 -0.76
N SER A 16 22.29 16.18 -1.05
CA SER A 16 21.86 14.81 -0.83
C SER A 16 22.49 13.87 -1.85
N ARG A 17 23.04 12.75 -1.35
CA ARG A 17 23.55 11.65 -2.18
C ARG A 17 22.44 10.74 -2.71
N LEU A 18 21.29 10.72 -2.04
CA LEU A 18 20.13 9.93 -2.45
C LEU A 18 19.34 10.64 -3.54
N ALA A 19 18.44 9.94 -4.23
CA ALA A 19 17.43 10.59 -5.05
C ALA A 19 16.60 11.49 -4.15
N ALA A 20 16.58 12.79 -4.44
CA ALA A 20 15.96 13.78 -3.57
C ALA A 20 15.27 14.90 -4.34
N CYS A 21 14.13 15.33 -3.82
CA CYS A 21 13.44 16.54 -4.21
C CYS A 21 13.00 17.34 -2.98
N ILE A 22 12.65 18.60 -3.21
CA ILE A 22 11.93 19.42 -2.23
C ILE A 22 10.52 19.59 -2.75
N LEU A 23 9.57 19.33 -1.88
CA LEU A 23 8.16 19.46 -2.12
C LEU A 23 7.64 20.64 -1.32
N SER A 24 6.71 21.38 -1.92
CA SER A 24 5.86 22.32 -1.21
C SER A 24 4.51 21.68 -0.97
N ALA A 25 3.96 21.85 0.22
CA ALA A 25 2.63 21.38 0.61
C ALA A 25 1.77 22.59 0.97
N GLU A 26 0.75 22.84 0.16
CA GLU A 26 -0.26 23.86 0.42
C GLU A 26 -1.22 23.39 1.53
N LYS A 27 -1.64 24.30 2.40
CA LYS A 27 -2.73 24.09 3.35
C LYS A 27 -3.96 24.86 2.90
N THR A 28 -5.05 24.14 2.70
CA THR A 28 -6.35 24.70 2.33
C THR A 28 -7.01 25.42 3.51
N PRO A 29 -8.04 26.26 3.28
CA PRO A 29 -8.73 26.99 4.34
C PRO A 29 -9.40 26.11 5.40
N ASP A 30 -9.79 24.87 5.05
CA ASP A 30 -10.34 23.87 5.97
C ASP A 30 -9.26 23.13 6.78
N GLY A 31 -7.98 23.42 6.50
CA GLY A 31 -6.83 22.86 7.20
C GLY A 31 -6.29 21.56 6.62
N SER A 32 -6.87 21.05 5.52
CA SER A 32 -6.41 19.83 4.84
C SER A 32 -5.22 20.09 3.88
N CYS A 33 -4.70 19.01 3.29
CA CYS A 33 -3.62 19.07 2.32
C CYS A 33 -4.16 19.52 0.95
N GLY A 34 -3.61 20.62 0.44
CA GLY A 34 -3.89 21.17 -0.89
C GLY A 34 -2.96 20.60 -1.97
N THR A 35 -2.48 21.48 -2.85
CA THR A 35 -1.58 21.06 -3.93
C THR A 35 -0.17 20.80 -3.40
N ILE A 36 0.42 19.67 -3.79
CA ILE A 36 1.84 19.39 -3.58
C ILE A 36 2.62 19.63 -4.87
N ARG A 37 3.70 20.42 -4.81
CA ARG A 37 4.50 20.80 -6.00
C ARG A 37 5.98 20.54 -5.81
N PHE A 38 6.65 20.17 -6.90
CA PHE A 38 8.11 20.13 -6.94
C PHE A 38 8.70 21.54 -6.86
N VAL A 39 9.69 21.72 -6.01
CA VAL A 39 10.36 23.01 -5.77
C VAL A 39 11.83 22.95 -6.15
N ALA A 40 12.47 21.82 -5.90
CA ALA A 40 13.87 21.56 -6.23
C ALA A 40 14.08 20.06 -6.43
N VAL A 41 15.05 19.67 -7.26
CA VAL A 41 15.44 18.27 -7.48
C VAL A 41 16.95 18.14 -7.60
N ASN A 42 17.49 16.96 -7.30
CA ASN A 42 18.90 16.65 -7.52
C ASN A 42 19.14 15.66 -8.68
N GLU A 43 20.39 15.51 -9.12
CA GLU A 43 20.73 14.62 -10.25
C GLU A 43 20.38 13.14 -10.02
N PRO A 44 20.59 12.55 -8.83
CA PRO A 44 20.07 11.21 -8.54
C PRO A 44 18.55 11.08 -8.74
N PHE A 45 17.75 12.09 -8.38
CA PHE A 45 16.30 12.09 -8.63
C PHE A 45 16.00 12.03 -10.13
N LYS A 46 16.61 12.93 -10.92
CA LYS A 46 16.42 12.97 -12.38
C LYS A 46 16.73 11.64 -13.03
N ARG A 47 17.89 11.05 -12.69
CA ARG A 47 18.29 9.74 -13.25
C ARG A 47 17.30 8.63 -12.91
N ASN A 48 16.83 8.57 -11.65
CA ASN A 48 15.85 7.57 -11.26
C ASN A 48 14.51 7.78 -11.97
N PHE A 49 14.06 9.03 -12.07
CA PHE A 49 12.86 9.38 -12.82
C PHE A 49 12.96 8.88 -14.26
N TYR A 50 14.05 9.17 -14.97
CA TYR A 50 14.26 8.65 -16.33
C TYR A 50 14.30 7.12 -16.37
N SER A 51 15.00 6.46 -15.44
CA SER A 51 15.13 4.99 -15.47
C SER A 51 13.85 4.23 -15.13
N VAL A 52 12.99 4.80 -14.28
CA VAL A 52 11.72 4.17 -13.87
C VAL A 52 10.66 4.35 -14.97
N PHE A 53 10.71 5.46 -15.69
CA PHE A 53 9.78 5.77 -16.77
C PHE A 53 10.38 5.50 -18.18
N ASP A 54 11.47 4.71 -18.27
CA ASP A 54 12.25 4.44 -19.49
C ASP A 54 11.61 3.47 -20.50
N SER A 55 10.30 3.25 -20.44
CA SER A 55 9.59 2.46 -21.47
C SER A 55 8.95 3.30 -22.56
N SER A 56 9.02 4.63 -22.50
CA SER A 56 8.70 5.47 -23.65
C SER A 56 9.09 6.93 -23.44
N SER A 57 9.55 7.54 -24.52
CA SER A 57 9.56 8.98 -24.76
C SER A 57 8.17 9.67 -24.65
N GLU A 58 7.19 9.10 -23.94
CA GLU A 58 5.81 9.60 -23.85
C GLU A 58 5.69 10.91 -23.08
N LEU A 59 6.57 11.18 -22.12
CA LEU A 59 6.59 12.50 -21.44
C LEU A 59 7.16 13.61 -22.33
N GLY A 60 7.95 13.27 -23.35
CA GLY A 60 8.58 14.24 -24.25
C GLY A 60 9.60 15.19 -23.60
N ILE A 61 9.94 15.00 -22.33
CA ILE A 61 10.86 15.87 -21.58
C ILE A 61 12.31 15.47 -21.91
N LYS A 62 13.09 16.41 -22.44
CA LYS A 62 14.54 16.24 -22.62
C LYS A 62 15.26 16.38 -21.29
N TYR A 63 16.30 15.57 -21.09
CA TYR A 63 17.07 15.52 -19.84
C TYR A 63 17.61 16.89 -19.45
N GLU A 64 18.08 17.67 -20.43
CA GLU A 64 18.66 19.00 -20.23
C GLU A 64 17.62 20.04 -19.78
N SER A 65 16.36 19.85 -20.16
CA SER A 65 15.24 20.75 -19.80
C SER A 65 14.39 20.21 -18.65
N PHE A 66 14.82 19.14 -17.96
CA PHE A 66 14.02 18.46 -16.94
C PHE A 66 13.50 19.41 -15.86
N ASP A 67 14.39 20.27 -15.34
CA ASP A 67 14.05 21.21 -14.26
C ASP A 67 12.96 22.19 -14.69
N GLU A 68 13.00 22.67 -15.93
CA GLU A 68 12.01 23.60 -16.49
C GLU A 68 10.61 22.98 -16.61
N HIS A 69 10.55 21.65 -16.78
CA HIS A 69 9.28 20.93 -16.94
C HIS A 69 8.69 20.51 -15.61
N ILE A 70 9.51 20.19 -14.60
CA ILE A 70 9.03 19.64 -13.33
C ILE A 70 8.83 20.70 -12.24
N ILE A 71 9.73 21.71 -12.16
CA ILE A 71 9.74 22.65 -11.05
C ILE A 71 8.50 23.57 -11.10
N GLY A 72 7.86 23.75 -9.95
CA GLY A 72 6.60 24.47 -9.76
C GLY A 72 5.34 23.69 -10.17
N LYS A 73 5.49 22.52 -10.80
CA LYS A 73 4.35 21.70 -11.22
C LYS A 73 3.83 20.83 -10.06
N PRO A 74 2.52 20.55 -10.03
CA PRO A 74 1.97 19.50 -9.18
C PRO A 74 2.67 18.18 -9.43
N TYR A 75 2.94 17.42 -8.38
CA TYR A 75 3.67 16.16 -8.53
C TYR A 75 2.86 15.11 -9.30
N ASP A 76 1.53 15.18 -9.17
CA ASP A 76 0.56 14.24 -9.73
C ASP A 76 0.38 14.35 -11.26
N ILE A 77 1.06 15.30 -11.90
CA ILE A 77 1.16 15.37 -13.37
C ILE A 77 2.01 14.21 -13.92
N TYR A 78 3.03 13.80 -13.16
CA TYR A 78 4.06 12.88 -13.63
C TYR A 78 4.06 11.55 -12.88
N ILE A 79 3.56 11.55 -11.66
CA ILE A 79 3.53 10.39 -10.77
C ILE A 79 2.06 10.16 -10.39
N PRO A 80 1.52 8.94 -10.44
CA PRO A 80 0.15 8.70 -10.02
C PRO A 80 -0.10 9.24 -8.61
N LYS A 81 -1.19 10.00 -8.46
CA LYS A 81 -1.59 10.56 -7.16
C LYS A 81 -1.85 9.44 -6.18
N GLU A 82 -1.20 9.50 -5.02
CA GLU A 82 -1.34 8.50 -3.95
C GLU A 82 -1.72 9.22 -2.65
N PRO A 83 -2.90 8.95 -2.07
CA PRO A 83 -3.39 9.69 -0.91
C PRO A 83 -2.50 9.61 0.35
N LYS A 84 -1.79 8.50 0.57
CA LYS A 84 -0.84 8.39 1.68
C LYS A 84 0.40 9.21 1.42
N PHE A 85 0.86 9.31 0.18
CA PHE A 85 1.94 10.22 -0.18
C PHE A 85 1.58 11.67 0.15
N ASP A 86 0.34 12.09 -0.16
CA ASP A 86 -0.15 13.42 0.23
C ASP A 86 -0.15 13.61 1.76
N ASP A 87 -0.62 12.60 2.52
CA ASP A 87 -0.64 12.61 3.98
C ASP A 87 0.77 12.73 4.59
N ILE A 88 1.72 11.88 4.18
CA ILE A 88 3.07 11.89 4.75
C ILE A 88 3.82 13.17 4.37
N VAL A 89 3.64 13.70 3.16
CA VAL A 89 4.22 15.00 2.77
C VAL A 89 3.64 16.12 3.62
N PHE A 90 2.32 16.12 3.85
CA PHE A 90 1.67 17.13 4.67
C PHE A 90 2.11 17.05 6.14
N ARG A 91 2.13 15.85 6.73
CA ARG A 91 2.61 15.62 8.11
C ARG A 91 4.07 16.02 8.28
N SER A 92 4.93 15.74 7.31
CA SER A 92 6.32 16.20 7.37
C SER A 92 6.40 17.72 7.27
N ALA A 93 5.83 18.33 6.22
CA ALA A 93 5.94 19.77 5.97
C ALA A 93 5.25 20.63 7.05
N TRP A 94 4.05 20.26 7.49
CA TRP A 94 3.24 21.03 8.45
C TRP A 94 3.33 20.52 9.88
N GLY A 95 3.37 19.20 10.07
CA GLY A 95 3.50 18.58 11.39
C GLY A 95 4.93 18.59 11.92
N GLY A 96 5.93 18.80 11.06
CA GLY A 96 7.34 18.77 11.44
C GLY A 96 7.89 17.35 11.66
N GLU A 97 7.19 16.34 11.14
CA GLU A 97 7.55 14.94 11.33
C GLU A 97 8.71 14.52 10.41
N PHE A 98 9.71 13.86 10.98
CA PHE A 98 10.67 13.08 10.22
C PHE A 98 10.05 11.72 9.96
N ILE A 99 9.82 11.39 8.68
CA ILE A 99 9.14 10.16 8.30
C ILE A 99 10.12 9.27 7.56
N HIS A 100 10.13 7.99 7.94
CA HIS A 100 10.85 6.95 7.25
C HIS A 100 9.86 5.81 7.03
N THR A 101 9.60 5.47 5.77
CA THR A 101 8.61 4.44 5.42
C THR A 101 9.10 3.62 4.25
N TYR A 102 8.58 2.41 4.14
CA TYR A 102 8.87 1.50 3.04
C TYR A 102 7.57 1.15 2.33
N VAL A 103 7.59 1.27 1.00
CA VAL A 103 6.40 1.10 0.17
C VAL A 103 6.71 0.05 -0.90
N ASP A 104 5.84 -0.96 -0.98
CA ASP A 104 5.84 -1.89 -2.10
C ASP A 104 5.33 -1.17 -3.35
N THR A 105 6.25 -0.70 -4.19
CA THR A 105 5.93 -0.14 -5.51
C THR A 105 6.32 -1.11 -6.63
N THR A 106 6.47 -2.41 -6.34
CA THR A 106 6.97 -3.38 -7.32
C THR A 106 6.02 -3.55 -8.50
N LYS A 107 4.72 -3.39 -8.29
CA LYS A 107 3.72 -3.39 -9.38
C LYS A 107 3.78 -2.14 -10.26
N LEU A 108 4.04 -0.97 -9.67
CA LEU A 108 4.05 0.31 -10.39
C LEU A 108 5.40 0.56 -11.09
N TYR A 109 6.50 0.34 -10.38
CA TYR A 109 7.85 0.73 -10.81
C TYR A 109 8.80 -0.46 -10.97
N GLY A 110 8.44 -1.66 -10.50
CA GLY A 110 9.34 -2.82 -10.49
C GLY A 110 10.34 -2.82 -9.32
N TYR A 111 10.17 -1.92 -8.35
CA TYR A 111 11.07 -1.75 -7.20
C TYR A 111 10.29 -1.66 -5.88
N TRP A 112 10.96 -1.99 -4.79
CA TRP A 112 10.60 -1.54 -3.45
C TRP A 112 11.14 -0.13 -3.24
N THR A 113 10.34 0.76 -2.66
CA THR A 113 10.76 2.14 -2.39
C THR A 113 10.94 2.34 -0.89
N GLU A 114 12.12 2.81 -0.50
CA GLU A 114 12.39 3.34 0.83
C GLU A 114 12.31 4.86 0.76
N ASP A 115 11.43 5.45 1.55
CA ASP A 115 11.10 6.86 1.56
C ASP A 115 11.56 7.53 2.85
N PHE A 116 12.20 8.69 2.72
CA PHE A 116 12.59 9.56 3.82
C PHE A 116 12.02 10.95 3.58
N LEU A 117 11.30 11.48 4.56
CA LEU A 117 10.82 12.85 4.57
C LEU A 117 11.40 13.61 5.76
N SER A 118 11.92 14.79 5.47
CA SER A 118 12.45 15.72 6.48
C SER A 118 11.77 17.07 6.33
N PRO A 119 11.23 17.67 7.40
CA PRO A 119 10.72 19.04 7.35
C PRO A 119 11.84 20.02 7.00
N ILE A 120 11.51 21.07 6.26
CA ILE A 120 12.44 22.17 5.98
C ILE A 120 11.92 23.43 6.68
N SER A 121 12.74 23.95 7.58
CA SER A 121 12.51 25.25 8.22
C SER A 121 13.18 26.34 7.38
N CYS A 122 12.39 27.09 6.62
CA CYS A 122 12.83 28.24 5.84
C CYS A 122 11.74 29.34 5.85
N GLU A 123 12.00 30.49 5.23
CA GLU A 123 10.95 31.47 4.98
C GLU A 123 9.92 30.90 3.99
N HIS A 124 8.64 31.11 4.27
CA HIS A 124 7.54 30.58 3.46
C HIS A 124 6.31 31.49 3.57
N GLU A 125 5.36 31.31 2.65
CA GLU A 125 4.04 31.94 2.70
C GLU A 125 3.19 31.30 3.82
N ASP A 126 2.14 31.98 4.29
CA ASP A 126 1.34 31.52 5.44
C ASP A 126 0.63 30.19 5.21
N ASN A 127 0.36 29.83 3.95
CA ASN A 127 -0.36 28.63 3.55
C ASN A 127 0.52 27.59 2.85
N VAL A 128 1.85 27.73 2.86
CA VAL A 128 2.77 26.77 2.22
C VAL A 128 3.89 26.38 3.18
N ARG A 129 4.19 25.09 3.25
CA ARG A 129 5.37 24.55 3.95
C ARG A 129 6.17 23.64 3.04
N TYR A 130 7.40 23.36 3.42
CA TYR A 130 8.33 22.57 2.61
C TYR A 130 8.84 21.34 3.37
N CYS A 131 9.05 20.26 2.65
CA CYS A 131 9.81 19.10 3.13
C CYS A 131 10.75 18.60 2.04
N GLN A 132 11.86 17.99 2.46
CA GLN A 132 12.71 17.21 1.58
C GLN A 132 12.15 15.79 1.52
N PHE A 133 11.94 15.29 0.31
CA PHE A 133 11.65 13.89 0.06
C PHE A 133 12.89 13.24 -0.55
N MET A 134 13.33 12.12 0.01
CA MET A 134 14.41 11.30 -0.52
C MET A 134 13.98 9.86 -0.63
N PHE A 135 14.50 9.13 -1.60
CA PHE A 135 14.17 7.73 -1.74
C PHE A 135 15.33 6.85 -2.21
N ARG A 136 15.17 5.54 -1.98
CA ARG A 136 15.97 4.47 -2.59
C ARG A 136 15.05 3.44 -3.23
N LEU A 137 15.51 2.91 -4.37
CA LEU A 137 14.83 1.85 -5.10
C LEU A 137 15.61 0.54 -4.94
N ASN A 138 14.96 -0.48 -4.40
CA ASN A 138 15.54 -1.80 -4.17
C ASN A 138 14.81 -2.84 -5.01
N LYS A 139 15.53 -3.74 -5.70
CA LYS A 139 14.91 -4.80 -6.50
C LYS A 139 14.33 -5.93 -5.65
N GLU A 140 14.89 -6.11 -4.47
CA GLU A 140 14.47 -7.12 -3.51
C GLU A 140 14.09 -6.41 -2.22
N MET A 141 13.15 -6.99 -1.48
CA MET A 141 12.77 -6.52 -0.17
C MET A 141 13.96 -6.71 0.78
N GLU A 142 14.38 -5.66 1.49
CA GLU A 142 15.39 -5.79 2.54
C GLU A 142 14.75 -6.31 3.84
N PRO A 143 15.07 -7.54 4.31
CA PRO A 143 14.35 -8.15 5.45
C PRO A 143 14.58 -7.44 6.80
N SER A 144 15.76 -6.85 7.01
CA SER A 144 16.12 -6.12 8.24
C SER A 144 15.30 -4.84 8.44
N ILE A 145 14.78 -4.33 7.34
CA ILE A 145 14.05 -3.08 7.23
C ILE A 145 12.55 -3.33 7.43
N TYR A 146 12.05 -4.42 6.86
CA TYR A 146 10.71 -4.95 7.11
C TYR A 146 10.53 -5.50 8.54
N ALA A 147 11.63 -5.62 9.30
CA ALA A 147 11.61 -5.93 10.72
C ALA A 147 11.40 -4.68 11.61
N ASP A 148 11.56 -3.47 11.07
CA ASP A 148 11.35 -2.19 11.78
C ASP A 148 9.87 -1.80 11.77
N VAL A 149 9.04 -2.77 12.13
CA VAL A 149 7.60 -2.62 12.33
C VAL A 149 7.33 -2.39 13.81
N SER A 150 6.18 -1.83 14.14
CA SER A 150 5.83 -1.60 15.54
C SER A 150 5.92 -2.92 16.35
N PRO A 151 6.34 -2.88 17.63
CA PRO A 151 6.62 -4.09 18.40
C PRO A 151 5.46 -5.10 18.46
N ASP A 152 4.23 -4.60 18.39
CA ASP A 152 3.01 -5.40 18.32
C ASP A 152 2.82 -6.11 16.98
N ILE A 153 3.13 -5.47 15.84
CA ILE A 153 3.18 -6.12 14.52
C ILE A 153 4.29 -7.18 14.51
N SER A 154 5.49 -6.86 15.01
CA SER A 154 6.60 -7.84 15.07
C SER A 154 6.20 -9.06 15.89
N SER A 155 5.58 -8.83 17.06
CA SER A 155 5.12 -9.91 17.94
C SER A 155 4.08 -10.80 17.26
N PHE A 156 3.12 -10.19 16.54
CA PHE A 156 2.10 -10.92 15.80
C PHE A 156 2.71 -11.79 14.70
N ILE A 157 3.65 -11.25 13.92
CA ILE A 157 4.33 -11.98 12.84
C ILE A 157 5.13 -13.14 13.40
N VAL A 158 5.94 -12.91 14.44
CA VAL A 158 6.75 -13.97 15.07
C VAL A 158 5.85 -15.09 15.58
N LYS A 159 4.73 -14.76 16.26
CA LYS A 159 3.76 -15.74 16.74
C LYS A 159 3.16 -16.55 15.58
N THR A 160 2.81 -15.90 14.47
CA THR A 160 2.27 -16.56 13.27
C THR A 160 3.30 -17.52 12.67
N CYS A 161 4.54 -17.06 12.47
CA CYS A 161 5.63 -17.88 11.93
C CYS A 161 5.97 -19.09 12.81
N LEU A 162 5.93 -18.93 14.14
CA LEU A 162 6.15 -20.05 15.07
C LEU A 162 5.05 -21.10 14.97
N ARG A 163 3.79 -20.68 14.81
CA ARG A 163 2.66 -21.60 14.62
C ARG A 163 2.73 -22.35 13.30
N LEU A 164 3.13 -21.68 12.22
CA LEU A 164 3.32 -22.32 10.91
C LEU A 164 4.39 -23.41 10.92
N ARG A 165 5.35 -23.34 11.87
CA ARG A 165 6.42 -24.34 12.04
C ARG A 165 6.09 -25.44 13.05
N ASP A 166 4.95 -25.35 13.74
CA ASP A 166 4.57 -26.36 14.72
C ASP A 166 4.10 -27.64 14.00
N ASP A 167 4.43 -28.81 14.53
CA ASP A 167 4.10 -30.13 13.94
C ASP A 167 2.60 -30.50 14.11
N SER A 168 1.74 -29.49 14.32
CA SER A 168 0.30 -29.66 14.49
C SER A 168 -0.42 -29.81 13.16
N ASP A 169 -1.67 -30.30 13.22
CA ASP A 169 -2.53 -30.46 12.04
C ASP A 169 -2.68 -29.12 11.29
N TYR A 170 -2.32 -29.11 10.00
CA TYR A 170 -2.29 -27.90 9.16
C TYR A 170 -3.59 -27.10 9.23
N LEU A 171 -4.75 -27.76 9.10
CA LEU A 171 -6.05 -27.07 9.13
C LEU A 171 -6.32 -26.43 10.49
N THR A 172 -5.90 -27.08 11.57
CA THR A 172 -5.98 -26.55 12.93
C THR A 172 -5.10 -25.30 13.08
N THR A 173 -3.87 -25.35 12.57
CA THR A 173 -2.94 -24.21 12.54
C THR A 173 -3.51 -23.04 11.77
N MET A 174 -4.00 -23.28 10.54
CA MET A 174 -4.57 -22.23 9.69
C MET A 174 -5.83 -21.61 10.28
N LYS A 175 -6.71 -22.40 10.93
CA LYS A 175 -7.86 -21.86 11.68
C LYS A 175 -7.41 -20.99 12.85
N SER A 176 -6.38 -21.41 13.58
CA SER A 176 -5.84 -20.62 14.68
C SER A 176 -5.22 -19.30 14.20
N ILE A 177 -4.62 -19.28 13.01
CA ILE A 177 -4.10 -18.05 12.39
C ILE A 177 -5.25 -17.15 11.92
N ALA A 178 -6.30 -17.71 11.29
CA ALA A 178 -7.49 -16.93 10.91
C ALA A 178 -8.12 -16.24 12.13
N ARG A 179 -8.21 -16.95 13.26
CA ARG A 179 -8.67 -16.35 14.53
C ARG A 179 -7.77 -15.23 15.02
N ASP A 180 -6.46 -15.46 15.05
CA ASP A 180 -5.49 -14.45 15.48
C ASP A 180 -5.61 -13.19 14.61
N ILE A 181 -5.75 -13.34 13.28
CA ILE A 181 -5.97 -12.22 12.35
C ILE A 181 -7.29 -11.51 12.66
N ARG A 182 -8.38 -12.25 12.86
CA ARG A 182 -9.68 -11.68 13.18
C ARG A 182 -9.62 -10.85 14.46
N GLU A 183 -9.03 -11.39 15.51
CA GLU A 183 -8.88 -10.73 16.81
C GLU A 183 -7.97 -9.50 16.72
N TYR A 184 -6.83 -9.63 16.03
CA TYR A 184 -5.88 -8.53 15.86
C TYR A 184 -6.47 -7.34 15.09
N THR A 185 -7.27 -7.63 14.06
CA THR A 185 -7.94 -6.62 13.23
C THR A 185 -9.28 -6.16 13.79
N ASN A 186 -9.71 -6.74 14.93
CA ASN A 186 -11.03 -6.58 15.50
C ASN A 186 -12.15 -6.71 14.44
N SER A 187 -11.99 -7.69 13.55
CA SER A 187 -12.89 -7.89 12.43
C SER A 187 -14.03 -8.84 12.76
N PHE A 188 -15.10 -8.73 11.99
CA PHE A 188 -16.20 -9.69 12.06
C PHE A 188 -15.79 -11.02 11.46
N THR A 189 -14.94 -11.02 10.44
CA THR A 189 -14.53 -12.23 9.72
C THR A 189 -13.11 -12.10 9.19
N ALA A 190 -12.34 -13.18 9.31
CA ALA A 190 -11.10 -13.41 8.56
C ALA A 190 -11.15 -14.79 7.91
N ALA A 191 -10.88 -14.88 6.62
CA ALA A 191 -10.88 -16.13 5.86
C ALA A 191 -9.71 -16.18 4.87
N MET A 192 -9.18 -17.39 4.66
CA MET A 192 -8.17 -17.65 3.65
C MET A 192 -8.76 -18.50 2.54
N ILE A 193 -8.65 -17.98 1.33
CA ILE A 193 -9.22 -18.55 0.12
C ILE A 193 -8.07 -19.04 -0.74
N SER A 194 -8.10 -20.32 -1.11
CA SER A 194 -7.25 -20.92 -2.13
C SER A 194 -7.90 -20.78 -3.49
N ILE A 195 -7.16 -20.42 -4.53
CA ILE A 195 -7.62 -20.48 -5.91
C ILE A 195 -6.71 -21.37 -6.76
N ASN A 196 -7.31 -22.10 -7.70
CA ASN A 196 -6.61 -22.87 -8.71
C ASN A 196 -6.99 -22.33 -10.11
N PRO A 197 -6.15 -21.46 -10.71
CA PRO A 197 -6.42 -20.87 -12.01
C PRO A 197 -6.58 -21.88 -13.14
N SER A 198 -5.81 -22.98 -13.11
CA SER A 198 -5.84 -24.01 -14.15
C SER A 198 -7.18 -24.75 -14.21
N ASN A 199 -7.76 -25.01 -13.04
CA ASN A 199 -9.03 -25.73 -12.92
C ASN A 199 -10.25 -24.81 -12.76
N ARG A 200 -10.03 -23.49 -12.62
CA ARG A 200 -11.05 -22.49 -12.26
C ARG A 200 -11.86 -22.91 -11.03
N THR A 201 -11.16 -23.42 -10.01
CA THR A 201 -11.75 -23.80 -8.72
C THR A 201 -11.18 -22.96 -7.59
N PHE A 202 -11.90 -22.91 -6.48
CA PHE A 202 -11.44 -22.25 -5.27
C PHE A 202 -11.93 -23.03 -4.05
N ASP A 203 -11.26 -22.84 -2.92
CA ASP A 203 -11.60 -23.47 -1.64
C ASP A 203 -11.37 -22.48 -0.50
N ILE A 204 -12.26 -22.50 0.50
CA ILE A 204 -12.00 -21.81 1.77
C ILE A 204 -11.14 -22.73 2.64
N ILE A 205 -9.86 -22.39 2.80
CA ILE A 205 -8.89 -23.17 3.59
C ILE A 205 -9.25 -23.09 5.08
N CYS A 206 -9.49 -21.87 5.55
CA CYS A 206 -9.87 -21.59 6.92
C CYS A 206 -10.68 -20.30 7.01
N GLU A 207 -11.48 -20.20 8.07
CA GLU A 207 -12.27 -19.03 8.42
C GLU A 207 -12.36 -18.94 9.95
N ASP A 208 -12.44 -17.72 10.47
CA ASP A 208 -12.87 -17.42 11.83
C ASP A 208 -13.83 -16.23 11.78
N ILE A 209 -15.00 -16.39 12.42
CA ILE A 209 -16.13 -15.47 12.31
C ILE A 209 -16.61 -15.16 13.72
N LEU A 210 -16.86 -13.88 14.00
CA LEU A 210 -17.33 -13.43 15.30
C LEU A 210 -18.64 -14.15 15.66
N ASN A 211 -18.64 -14.80 16.82
CA ASN A 211 -19.76 -15.60 17.34
C ASN A 211 -20.20 -16.79 16.45
N ASN A 212 -19.38 -17.21 15.48
CA ASN A 212 -19.75 -18.24 14.49
C ASN A 212 -21.11 -17.95 13.82
N ALA A 213 -21.38 -16.66 13.54
CA ALA A 213 -22.69 -16.21 13.09
C ALA A 213 -23.14 -16.78 11.74
N PHE A 214 -22.19 -17.14 10.87
CA PHE A 214 -22.41 -17.81 9.59
C PHE A 214 -21.13 -18.57 9.17
N SER A 215 -21.11 -19.17 7.98
CA SER A 215 -19.89 -19.71 7.35
C SER A 215 -19.56 -18.95 6.06
N VAL A 216 -18.32 -18.48 5.90
CA VAL A 216 -17.86 -17.84 4.65
C VAL A 216 -17.93 -18.85 3.51
N LYS A 217 -17.61 -20.12 3.79
CA LYS A 217 -17.78 -21.21 2.81
C LYS A 217 -19.20 -21.31 2.25
N GLU A 218 -20.23 -21.16 3.09
CA GLU A 218 -21.62 -21.21 2.63
C GLU A 218 -21.98 -20.01 1.75
N ILE A 219 -21.55 -18.80 2.14
CA ILE A 219 -21.75 -17.58 1.34
C ILE A 219 -21.04 -17.71 -0.02
N PHE A 220 -19.79 -18.19 -0.01
CA PHE A 220 -18.98 -18.30 -1.21
C PHE A 220 -19.46 -19.38 -2.19
N ASN A 221 -20.28 -20.35 -1.75
CA ASN A 221 -20.87 -21.35 -2.65
C ASN A 221 -21.79 -20.73 -3.71
N GLU A 222 -22.29 -19.51 -3.49
CA GLU A 222 -23.11 -18.79 -4.48
C GLU A 222 -22.29 -18.09 -5.56
N PHE A 223 -20.96 -18.02 -5.40
CA PHE A 223 -20.09 -17.27 -6.29
C PHE A 223 -19.43 -18.16 -7.35
N SER A 224 -19.31 -17.64 -8.58
CA SER A 224 -18.48 -18.25 -9.61
C SER A 224 -17.01 -17.89 -9.43
N TYR A 225 -16.12 -18.66 -10.06
CA TYR A 225 -14.70 -18.37 -10.09
C TYR A 225 -14.38 -16.98 -10.70
N ASP A 226 -15.27 -16.43 -11.54
CA ASP A 226 -15.09 -15.13 -12.19
C ASP A 226 -14.96 -13.96 -11.19
N LEU A 227 -15.40 -14.17 -9.94
CA LEU A 227 -15.13 -13.25 -8.84
C LEU A 227 -13.63 -13.00 -8.64
N PHE A 228 -12.81 -14.06 -8.70
CA PHE A 228 -11.37 -13.97 -8.48
C PHE A 228 -10.66 -13.34 -9.67
N ASP A 229 -11.18 -13.53 -10.89
CA ASP A 229 -10.71 -12.80 -12.07
C ASP A 229 -10.96 -11.29 -11.88
N THR A 230 -12.14 -10.91 -11.39
CA THR A 230 -12.48 -9.51 -11.05
C THR A 230 -11.55 -8.94 -9.98
N TRP A 231 -11.27 -9.69 -8.91
CA TRP A 231 -10.35 -9.24 -7.85
C TRP A 231 -8.92 -9.07 -8.37
N ASN A 232 -8.42 -10.00 -9.16
CA ASN A 232 -7.10 -9.89 -9.79
C ASN A 232 -7.01 -8.65 -10.70
N ASP A 233 -8.08 -8.35 -11.45
CA ASP A 233 -8.15 -7.14 -12.28
C ASP A 233 -8.10 -5.86 -11.44
N LEU A 234 -8.82 -5.81 -10.33
CA LEU A 234 -8.79 -4.66 -9.40
C LEU A 234 -7.44 -4.49 -8.69
N LEU A 235 -6.70 -5.58 -8.50
CA LEU A 235 -5.38 -5.62 -7.88
C LEU A 235 -4.22 -5.43 -8.88
N LYS A 236 -4.48 -5.10 -10.15
CA LYS A 236 -3.39 -4.81 -11.12
C LYS A 236 -2.50 -3.67 -10.67
N ASP A 237 -3.11 -2.60 -10.14
CA ASP A 237 -2.42 -1.36 -9.81
C ASP A 237 -2.18 -1.18 -8.29
N THR A 238 -2.57 -2.17 -7.47
CA THR A 238 -2.40 -2.12 -6.00
C THR A 238 -2.11 -3.51 -5.42
N ASN A 239 -1.36 -3.55 -4.32
CA ASN A 239 -1.05 -4.79 -3.61
C ASN A 239 -2.17 -5.25 -2.67
N ILE A 240 -3.11 -4.37 -2.37
CA ILE A 240 -4.20 -4.61 -1.42
C ILE A 240 -5.42 -3.78 -1.81
N ILE A 241 -6.61 -4.34 -1.59
CA ILE A 241 -7.87 -3.58 -1.63
C ILE A 241 -8.31 -3.31 -0.19
N ILE A 242 -8.49 -2.03 0.13
CA ILE A 242 -9.07 -1.60 1.40
C ILE A 242 -10.31 -0.76 1.10
N ILE A 243 -11.44 -1.18 1.67
CA ILE A 243 -12.68 -0.42 1.74
C ILE A 243 -12.85 -0.05 3.21
N LYS A 244 -12.79 1.24 3.55
CA LYS A 244 -13.00 1.73 4.94
C LYS A 244 -14.29 2.54 5.06
N ASP A 245 -14.83 3.03 3.95
CA ASP A 245 -16.03 3.85 3.93
C ASP A 245 -16.81 3.72 2.60
N GLU A 246 -17.91 4.47 2.52
CA GLU A 246 -18.81 4.48 1.37
C GLU A 246 -18.18 5.10 0.11
N ASN A 247 -17.20 6.00 0.25
CA ASN A 247 -16.51 6.59 -0.90
C ASN A 247 -15.63 5.53 -1.58
N ASP A 248 -14.91 4.72 -0.79
CA ASP A 248 -14.18 3.58 -1.32
C ASP A 248 -15.14 2.56 -1.95
N MET A 249 -16.27 2.28 -1.30
CA MET A 249 -17.29 1.36 -1.83
C MET A 249 -17.77 1.82 -3.22
N GLN A 250 -18.06 3.11 -3.38
CA GLN A 250 -18.48 3.71 -4.65
C GLN A 250 -17.37 3.65 -5.73
N LEU A 251 -16.10 3.83 -5.34
CA LEU A 251 -14.96 3.69 -6.24
C LEU A 251 -14.90 2.30 -6.85
N TYR A 252 -15.09 1.26 -6.03
CA TYR A 252 -15.13 -0.13 -6.50
C TYR A 252 -16.43 -0.48 -7.21
N GLU A 253 -17.55 0.16 -6.88
CA GLU A 253 -18.85 -0.07 -7.55
C GLU A 253 -18.78 0.29 -9.03
N ASN A 254 -18.06 1.37 -9.36
CA ASN A 254 -17.83 1.80 -10.74
C ASN A 254 -16.99 0.79 -11.55
N LYS A 255 -16.15 -0.02 -10.88
CA LYS A 255 -15.24 -0.97 -11.53
C LYS A 255 -15.78 -2.40 -11.52
N ALA A 256 -16.48 -2.79 -10.46
CA ALA A 256 -16.95 -4.15 -10.20
C ALA A 256 -18.32 -4.14 -9.49
N PRO A 257 -19.40 -3.67 -10.16
CA PRO A 257 -20.70 -3.44 -9.52
C PRO A 257 -21.34 -4.71 -8.97
N GLN A 258 -21.16 -5.85 -9.64
CA GLN A 258 -21.70 -7.14 -9.17
C GLN A 258 -21.07 -7.58 -7.84
N TRP A 259 -19.75 -7.37 -7.69
CA TRP A 259 -19.07 -7.68 -6.45
C TRP A 259 -19.45 -6.71 -5.33
N VAL A 260 -19.54 -5.41 -5.61
CA VAL A 260 -20.01 -4.45 -4.60
C VAL A 260 -21.45 -4.72 -4.18
N PHE A 261 -22.32 -5.15 -5.09
CA PHE A 261 -23.66 -5.59 -4.74
C PHE A 261 -23.65 -6.72 -3.70
N THR A 262 -22.77 -7.71 -3.84
CA THR A 262 -22.66 -8.79 -2.84
C THR A 262 -22.12 -8.30 -1.50
N LEU A 263 -21.15 -7.39 -1.51
CA LEU A 263 -20.65 -6.77 -0.27
C LEU A 263 -21.78 -6.05 0.49
N ARG A 264 -22.61 -5.28 -0.21
CA ARG A 264 -23.75 -4.57 0.40
C ARG A 264 -24.84 -5.53 0.87
N ARG A 265 -25.19 -6.53 0.08
CA ARG A 265 -26.15 -7.59 0.44
C ARG A 265 -25.75 -8.28 1.75
N ASP A 266 -24.45 -8.55 1.89
CA ASP A 266 -23.88 -9.27 3.03
C ASP A 266 -23.46 -8.32 4.17
N ASN A 267 -23.86 -7.04 4.10
CA ASN A 267 -23.62 -5.99 5.10
C ASN A 267 -22.11 -5.82 5.45
N VAL A 268 -21.26 -5.92 4.43
CA VAL A 268 -19.84 -5.60 4.51
C VAL A 268 -19.67 -4.09 4.36
N LYS A 269 -19.22 -3.44 5.43
CA LYS A 269 -18.98 -1.99 5.53
C LYS A 269 -17.51 -1.63 5.43
N SER A 270 -16.63 -2.53 5.85
CA SER A 270 -15.19 -2.42 5.63
C SER A 270 -14.63 -3.75 5.15
N LEU A 271 -13.66 -3.71 4.25
CA LEU A 271 -13.03 -4.89 3.67
C LEU A 271 -11.53 -4.67 3.50
N CYS A 272 -10.73 -5.65 3.89
CA CYS A 272 -9.32 -5.75 3.60
C CYS A 272 -9.11 -7.06 2.82
N LEU A 273 -8.72 -6.94 1.55
CA LEU A 273 -8.52 -8.07 0.64
C LEU A 273 -7.08 -8.04 0.12
N VAL A 274 -6.31 -9.06 0.50
CA VAL A 274 -4.89 -9.18 0.12
C VAL A 274 -4.66 -10.45 -0.69
N PRO A 275 -4.05 -10.36 -1.88
CA PRO A 275 -3.66 -11.54 -2.64
C PRO A 275 -2.55 -12.29 -1.94
N LEU A 276 -2.68 -13.61 -1.89
CA LEU A 276 -1.63 -14.54 -1.50
C LEU A 276 -0.93 -14.99 -2.78
N SER A 277 0.37 -14.73 -2.88
CA SER A 277 1.12 -14.88 -4.13
C SER A 277 2.33 -15.80 -3.97
N HIS A 278 2.47 -16.75 -4.88
CA HIS A 278 3.65 -17.61 -4.96
C HIS A 278 4.18 -17.58 -6.39
N GLN A 279 5.49 -17.34 -6.55
CA GLN A 279 6.16 -17.23 -7.86
C GLN A 279 5.47 -16.23 -8.83
N LYS A 280 5.05 -15.08 -8.30
CA LYS A 280 4.35 -14.01 -9.03
C LYS A 280 2.96 -14.39 -9.58
N GLN A 281 2.38 -15.50 -9.12
CA GLN A 281 0.99 -15.85 -9.39
C GLN A 281 0.16 -15.77 -8.11
N THR A 282 -1.04 -15.18 -8.21
CA THR A 282 -2.02 -15.21 -7.13
C THR A 282 -2.52 -16.65 -6.98
N ILE A 283 -2.30 -17.22 -5.80
CA ILE A 283 -2.74 -18.57 -5.42
C ILE A 283 -3.91 -18.55 -4.45
N GLY A 284 -4.29 -17.35 -3.97
CA GLY A 284 -5.34 -17.20 -2.98
C GLY A 284 -5.55 -15.77 -2.56
N PHE A 285 -6.44 -15.59 -1.58
CA PHE A 285 -6.73 -14.30 -0.97
C PHE A 285 -6.93 -14.45 0.54
N LEU A 286 -6.44 -13.47 1.28
CA LEU A 286 -6.84 -13.21 2.64
C LEU A 286 -8.00 -12.20 2.61
N TYR A 287 -9.16 -12.62 3.10
CA TYR A 287 -10.41 -11.86 3.10
C TYR A 287 -10.76 -11.48 4.55
N ILE A 288 -10.74 -10.19 4.86
CA ILE A 288 -11.03 -9.66 6.20
C ILE A 288 -12.16 -8.64 6.10
N ALA A 289 -13.30 -8.93 6.71
CA ALA A 289 -14.51 -8.11 6.58
C ALA A 289 -14.95 -7.52 7.92
N ASN A 290 -15.47 -6.28 7.86
CA ASN A 290 -15.97 -5.49 8.98
C ASN A 290 -14.93 -5.36 10.10
N PHE A 291 -13.73 -4.93 9.73
CA PHE A 291 -12.61 -4.63 10.63
C PHE A 291 -12.70 -3.20 11.19
N ASP A 292 -11.96 -2.94 12.27
CA ASP A 292 -11.91 -1.62 12.91
C ASP A 292 -11.12 -0.62 12.06
N ILE A 293 -11.85 0.36 11.51
CA ILE A 293 -11.29 1.34 10.58
C ILE A 293 -10.35 2.36 11.26
N SER A 294 -10.38 2.50 12.60
CA SER A 294 -9.46 3.42 13.29
C SER A 294 -8.00 3.01 13.17
N GLU A 295 -7.74 1.73 12.89
CA GLU A 295 -6.40 1.14 12.81
C GLU A 295 -6.03 0.73 11.38
N VAL A 296 -6.66 1.31 10.35
CA VAL A 296 -6.44 0.97 8.92
C VAL A 296 -4.96 0.85 8.54
N THR A 297 -4.13 1.79 8.98
CA THR A 297 -2.70 1.82 8.62
C THR A 297 -1.97 0.61 9.19
N LYS A 298 -2.17 0.36 10.48
CA LYS A 298 -1.61 -0.79 11.20
C LYS A 298 -2.10 -2.12 10.63
N ILE A 299 -3.39 -2.22 10.32
CA ILE A 299 -3.99 -3.41 9.70
C ILE A 299 -3.34 -3.64 8.34
N LYS A 300 -3.24 -2.62 7.49
CA LYS A 300 -2.61 -2.75 6.17
C LYS A 300 -1.18 -3.30 6.29
N GLU A 301 -0.35 -2.67 7.11
CA GLU A 301 1.06 -3.07 7.30
C GLU A 301 1.14 -4.52 7.80
N CYS A 302 0.39 -4.86 8.84
CA CYS A 302 0.39 -6.19 9.42
C CYS A 302 -0.08 -7.27 8.42
N ILE A 303 -1.19 -7.03 7.71
CA ILE A 303 -1.77 -8.01 6.78
C ILE A 303 -0.91 -8.17 5.52
N GLU A 304 -0.29 -7.11 5.00
CA GLU A 304 0.68 -7.21 3.90
C GLU A 304 1.90 -8.07 4.29
N LEU A 305 2.37 -7.94 5.53
CA LEU A 305 3.45 -8.76 6.07
C LEU A 305 3.03 -10.23 6.23
N ILE A 306 1.88 -10.47 6.83
CA ILE A 306 1.36 -11.81 7.07
C ILE A 306 1.11 -12.54 5.75
N SER A 307 0.58 -11.86 4.72
CA SER A 307 0.31 -12.48 3.42
C SER A 307 1.59 -13.01 2.78
N PHE A 308 2.71 -12.29 2.93
CA PHE A 308 4.03 -12.74 2.47
C PHE A 308 4.46 -14.04 3.14
N PHE A 309 4.25 -14.20 4.46
CA PHE A 309 4.60 -15.42 5.19
C PHE A 309 3.61 -16.58 4.98
N LEU A 310 2.33 -16.28 4.75
CA LEU A 310 1.30 -17.29 4.50
C LEU A 310 1.36 -17.88 3.09
N SER A 311 1.79 -17.08 2.10
CA SER A 311 1.75 -17.50 0.70
C SER A 311 2.56 -18.77 0.41
N PRO A 312 3.80 -18.95 0.90
CA PRO A 312 4.56 -20.19 0.72
C PRO A 312 3.88 -21.42 1.35
N GLU A 313 3.26 -21.26 2.52
CA GLU A 313 2.61 -22.36 3.26
C GLU A 313 1.35 -22.85 2.55
N ILE A 314 0.58 -21.92 1.98
CA ILE A 314 -0.60 -22.26 1.17
C ILE A 314 -0.18 -22.89 -0.16
N ALA A 315 0.89 -22.39 -0.79
CA ALA A 315 1.43 -22.97 -2.03
C ALA A 315 1.89 -24.43 -1.86
N HIS A 316 2.46 -24.76 -0.69
CA HIS A 316 2.92 -26.12 -0.40
C HIS A 316 1.77 -27.13 -0.38
N GLN A 317 0.60 -26.74 0.11
CA GLN A 317 -0.59 -27.61 0.19
C GLN A 317 -1.33 -27.76 -1.13
N GLN A 318 -1.14 -26.84 -2.08
CA GLN A 318 -1.73 -26.93 -3.42
C GLN A 318 -0.97 -27.88 -4.37
N LYS A 319 0.19 -28.39 -3.96
CA LYS A 319 0.99 -29.36 -4.74
C LYS A 319 0.48 -30.78 -4.54
#